data_AF-A0A382PUM7-F1
#
_entry.id   AF-A0A382PUM7-F1
#
_cell.length_a   1.000
_cell.length_b   1.000
_cell.length_c   1.000
_cell.angle_alpha   90.00
_cell.angle_beta   90.00
_cell.angle_gamma   90.00
#
_symmetry.space_group_name_H-M   'P 1'
#
loop_
_entity.id
_entity.type
_entity.pdbx_description
1 polymer ?
#
loop_
_entity_poly.entity_id
_entity_poly.type
_entity_poly.pdbx_seq_one_letter_code
_entity_poly.pdbx_strand_id
1 'polypeptide(L)'
;ERIGDAAVVQLYADGFVNLPLREKTLIYHLYQAAIAGRDIFIDQRYEHSLAMRDVLEEVLTHSADIEPEVRTEIEHYTKLFWINNGPYNTLSSRKFVLGVNSDDFGIAVMNAAKHGAVFPLEEDEDLATMLARMEPLFFDPNFDRIITNKTPRAGGDILLDSANNLYDGVSMSDLQTFDERYPLNSRLVNDNGTLVEQVYKVGGMYGEQITEIVGHLEAAIPFASQPMGEALRALILWYTTGDDANRRAYDIAWVADTASPVDTINGFIEVYMDARGIKGSWEGLVFYVNEEKTEDIRRLAIEAQYFEDRMPWDDAYKKADVTGITANAIDVVVETGDSG
;
A
#
# COMPACT_ATOMS: atom_id res chain seq x y z
N GLU A 1 2.34 19.13 8.98
CA GLU A 1 3.75 19.47 8.69
C GLU A 1 3.94 19.59 7.18
N ARG A 2 5.00 20.25 6.68
CA ARG A 2 5.35 20.22 5.24
C ARG A 2 6.75 19.64 5.08
N ILE A 3 6.88 18.62 4.24
CA ILE A 3 8.13 17.91 3.95
C ILE A 3 8.28 17.88 2.43
N GLY A 4 9.26 18.60 1.89
CA GLY A 4 9.38 18.81 0.44
C GLY A 4 8.10 19.38 -0.20
N ASP A 5 7.58 18.66 -1.18
CA ASP A 5 6.32 18.94 -1.90
C ASP A 5 5.07 18.39 -1.20
N ALA A 6 5.22 17.56 -0.16
CA ALA A 6 4.12 16.95 0.57
C ALA A 6 3.68 17.77 1.79
N ALA A 7 2.36 17.87 1.99
CA ALA A 7 1.76 18.39 3.21
C ALA A 7 1.14 17.23 4.00
N VAL A 8 1.64 17.01 5.22
CA VAL A 8 1.06 16.02 6.14
C VAL A 8 -0.09 16.68 6.89
N VAL A 9 -1.28 16.19 6.62
CA VAL A 9 -2.55 16.65 7.20
C VAL A 9 -3.17 15.55 8.04
N GLN A 10 -3.91 15.94 9.07
CA GLN A 10 -4.65 15.01 9.91
C GLN A 10 -6.04 14.77 9.31
N LEU A 11 -6.42 13.50 9.18
CA LEU A 11 -7.81 13.10 8.92
C LEU A 11 -8.57 13.01 10.26
N TYR A 12 -9.85 13.40 10.22
CA TYR A 12 -10.72 13.42 11.40
C TYR A 12 -11.85 12.41 11.23
N ALA A 13 -12.02 11.58 12.26
CA ALA A 13 -13.10 10.60 12.39
C ALA A 13 -13.99 10.96 13.59
N ASP A 14 -14.48 12.20 13.63
CA ASP A 14 -15.12 12.78 14.82
C ASP A 14 -16.39 12.03 15.25
N GLY A 15 -17.09 11.39 14.31
CA GLY A 15 -18.25 10.55 14.57
C GLY A 15 -17.92 9.27 15.37
N PHE A 16 -16.66 8.84 15.39
CA PHE A 16 -16.22 7.61 16.07
C PHE A 16 -16.63 7.56 17.54
N VAL A 17 -16.59 8.69 18.26
CA VAL A 17 -16.94 8.74 19.69
C VAL A 17 -18.41 8.38 19.96
N ASN A 18 -19.28 8.56 18.96
CA ASN A 18 -20.72 8.29 19.06
C ASN A 18 -21.08 6.86 18.69
N LEU A 19 -20.15 6.08 18.10
CA LEU A 19 -20.40 4.69 17.75
C LEU A 19 -20.63 3.84 19.01
N PRO A 20 -21.52 2.83 18.93
CA PRO A 20 -21.66 1.88 20.03
C PRO A 20 -20.36 1.07 20.22
N LEU A 21 -20.21 0.48 21.42
CA LEU A 21 -18.98 -0.22 21.78
C LEU A 21 -18.64 -1.36 20.81
N ARG A 22 -19.67 -2.07 20.31
CA ARG A 22 -19.49 -3.18 19.38
C ARG A 22 -18.80 -2.74 18.09
N GLU A 23 -19.23 -1.63 17.50
CA GLU A 23 -18.68 -1.05 16.28
C GLU A 23 -17.27 -0.50 16.52
N LYS A 24 -17.01 0.11 17.68
CA LYS A 24 -15.66 0.52 18.08
C LYS A 24 -14.70 -0.66 18.20
N THR A 25 -15.16 -1.78 18.78
CA THR A 25 -14.34 -3.00 18.90
C THR A 25 -14.11 -3.66 17.54
N LEU A 26 -15.12 -3.68 16.68
CA LEU A 26 -14.99 -4.10 15.29
C LEU A 26 -13.92 -3.26 14.55
N ILE A 27 -14.05 -1.93 14.59
CA ILE A 27 -13.09 -1.01 13.98
C ILE A 27 -11.68 -1.21 14.53
N TYR A 28 -11.51 -1.41 15.84
CA TYR A 28 -10.20 -1.67 16.43
C TYR A 28 -9.52 -2.88 15.79
N HIS A 29 -10.23 -4.01 15.66
CA HIS A 29 -9.65 -5.20 15.04
C HIS A 29 -9.36 -4.99 13.54
N LEU A 30 -10.27 -4.36 12.79
CA LEU A 30 -10.04 -4.03 11.39
C LEU A 30 -8.85 -3.06 11.20
N TYR A 31 -8.69 -2.10 12.11
CA TYR A 31 -7.55 -1.18 12.14
C TYR A 31 -6.24 -1.94 12.33
N GLN A 32 -6.19 -2.86 13.30
CA GLN A 32 -4.98 -3.67 13.53
C GLN A 32 -4.67 -4.57 12.32
N ALA A 33 -5.70 -5.11 11.67
CA ALA A 33 -5.53 -5.84 10.41
C ALA A 33 -4.97 -4.94 9.29
N ALA A 34 -5.36 -3.67 9.21
CA ALA A 34 -4.79 -2.74 8.23
C ALA A 34 -3.31 -2.43 8.53
N ILE A 35 -2.97 -2.13 9.80
CA ILE A 35 -1.58 -1.84 10.17
C ILE A 35 -0.65 -3.03 9.93
N ALA A 36 -1.11 -4.26 10.18
CA ALA A 36 -0.33 -5.49 9.99
C ALA A 36 0.14 -5.69 8.53
N GLY A 37 -0.57 -5.11 7.54
CA GLY A 37 -0.20 -5.22 6.14
C GLY A 37 0.71 -4.12 5.60
N ARG A 38 1.06 -3.10 6.40
CA ARG A 38 1.90 -1.96 5.96
C ARG A 38 3.15 -2.39 5.22
N ASP A 39 3.88 -3.34 5.78
CA ASP A 39 5.18 -3.75 5.27
C ASP A 39 5.08 -4.57 3.97
N ILE A 40 3.91 -5.15 3.68
CA ILE A 40 3.63 -5.79 2.39
C ILE A 40 3.78 -4.77 1.27
N PHE A 41 3.12 -3.62 1.41
CA PHE A 41 3.13 -2.61 0.35
C PHE A 41 4.51 -1.95 0.19
N ILE A 42 5.21 -1.67 1.30
CA ILE A 42 6.58 -1.13 1.26
C ILE A 42 7.50 -2.06 0.47
N ASP A 43 7.40 -3.38 0.70
CA ASP A 43 8.17 -4.36 -0.05
C ASP A 43 7.72 -4.47 -1.51
N GLN A 44 6.41 -4.49 -1.80
CA GLN A 44 5.90 -4.48 -3.17
C GLN A 44 6.39 -3.27 -3.97
N ARG A 45 6.55 -2.10 -3.32
CA ARG A 45 7.06 -0.89 -3.95
C ARG A 45 8.51 -1.04 -4.37
N TYR A 46 9.38 -1.60 -3.53
CA TYR A 46 10.78 -1.80 -3.87
C TYR A 46 11.42 -2.79 -2.90
N GLU A 47 12.12 -3.79 -3.42
CA GLU A 47 12.61 -4.94 -2.62
C GLU A 47 13.58 -4.54 -1.49
N HIS A 48 14.27 -3.40 -1.64
CA HIS A 48 15.21 -2.92 -0.63
C HIS A 48 14.59 -1.96 0.39
N SER A 49 13.32 -1.56 0.22
CA SER A 49 12.70 -0.51 1.03
C SER A 49 12.64 -0.85 2.52
N LEU A 50 12.34 -2.10 2.89
CA LEU A 50 12.29 -2.48 4.31
C LEU A 50 13.67 -2.32 4.97
N ALA A 51 14.73 -2.84 4.34
CA ALA A 51 16.10 -2.67 4.84
C ALA A 51 16.55 -1.21 4.86
N MET A 52 16.21 -0.42 3.84
CA MET A 52 16.49 1.02 3.80
C MET A 52 15.80 1.75 4.96
N ARG A 53 14.52 1.46 5.19
CA ARG A 53 13.74 2.02 6.31
C ARG A 53 14.41 1.67 7.64
N ASP A 54 14.76 0.41 7.85
CA ASP A 54 15.36 -0.04 9.12
C ASP A 54 16.68 0.69 9.39
N VAL A 55 17.54 0.90 8.38
CA VAL A 55 18.75 1.73 8.53
C VAL A 55 18.41 3.17 8.94
N LEU A 56 17.46 3.81 8.27
CA LEU A 56 17.06 5.19 8.56
C LEU A 56 16.49 5.34 9.98
N GLU A 57 15.58 4.45 10.35
CA GLU A 57 14.90 4.43 11.65
C GLU A 57 15.88 4.17 12.79
N GLU A 58 16.83 3.25 12.60
CA GLU A 58 17.89 2.96 13.56
C GLU A 58 18.83 4.15 13.77
N VAL A 59 19.23 4.83 12.69
CA VAL A 59 20.06 6.03 12.76
C VAL A 59 19.36 7.15 13.53
N LEU A 60 18.05 7.38 13.29
CA LEU A 60 17.30 8.43 13.96
C LEU A 60 16.99 8.10 15.43
N THR A 61 16.67 6.84 15.72
CA THR A 61 16.40 6.35 17.08
C THR A 61 17.65 6.41 17.95
N HIS A 62 18.83 6.09 17.38
CA HIS A 62 20.12 6.10 18.05
C HIS A 62 20.99 7.30 17.63
N SER A 63 20.38 8.48 17.54
CA SER A 63 21.00 9.68 16.93
C SER A 63 21.99 10.46 17.78
N ALA A 64 22.48 9.86 18.88
CA ALA A 64 23.53 10.47 19.69
C ALA A 64 24.85 10.55 18.89
N ASP A 65 25.59 11.64 19.06
CA ASP A 65 26.83 11.96 18.35
C ASP A 65 26.72 11.99 16.81
N ILE A 66 25.52 12.18 16.27
CA ILE A 66 25.32 12.51 14.85
C ILE A 66 25.36 14.04 14.70
N GLU A 67 26.08 14.52 13.69
CA GLU A 67 26.16 15.94 13.37
C GLU A 67 24.74 16.50 13.09
N PRO A 68 24.34 17.64 13.70
CA PRO A 68 22.97 18.16 13.60
C PRO A 68 22.44 18.40 12.17
N GLU A 69 23.25 18.91 11.24
CA GLU A 69 22.85 19.14 9.85
C GLU A 69 22.65 17.79 9.12
N VAL A 70 23.58 16.85 9.28
CA VAL A 70 23.46 15.47 8.77
C VAL A 70 22.20 14.79 9.30
N ARG A 71 21.94 14.89 10.62
CA ARG A 71 20.74 14.33 11.24
C ARG A 71 19.46 14.94 10.66
N THR A 72 19.46 16.25 10.43
CA THR A 72 18.29 16.96 9.89
C THR A 72 17.97 16.51 8.46
N GLU A 73 19.00 16.30 7.63
CA GLU A 73 18.82 15.78 6.27
C GLU A 73 18.37 14.31 6.24
N ILE A 74 18.92 13.46 7.13
CA ILE A 74 18.45 12.08 7.29
C ILE A 74 17.00 12.06 7.77
N GLU A 75 16.62 12.91 8.72
CA GLU A 75 15.23 13.04 9.19
C GLU A 75 14.31 13.48 8.05
N HIS A 76 14.71 14.48 7.27
CA HIS A 76 13.93 14.95 6.12
C HIS A 76 13.74 13.85 5.07
N TYR A 77 14.80 13.13 4.71
CA TYR A 77 14.70 12.00 3.78
C TYR A 77 13.82 10.88 4.32
N THR A 78 13.95 10.55 5.61
CA THR A 78 13.16 9.49 6.26
C THR A 78 11.67 9.84 6.26
N LYS A 79 11.32 11.10 6.51
CA LYS A 79 9.93 11.56 6.41
C LYS A 79 9.39 11.45 4.98
N LEU A 80 10.18 11.84 3.98
CA LEU A 80 9.80 11.62 2.57
C LEU A 80 9.66 10.13 2.24
N PHE A 81 10.57 9.30 2.75
CA PHE A 81 10.52 7.85 2.58
C PHE A 81 9.22 7.26 3.14
N TRP A 82 8.83 7.62 4.36
CA TRP A 82 7.58 7.17 4.97
C TRP A 82 6.35 7.62 4.19
N ILE A 83 6.28 8.90 3.79
CA ILE A 83 5.16 9.45 3.00
C ILE A 83 4.99 8.72 1.67
N ASN A 84 6.09 8.24 1.08
CA ASN A 84 6.07 7.58 -0.21
C ASN A 84 6.17 6.05 -0.12
N ASN A 85 6.18 5.46 1.08
CA ASN A 85 6.40 4.02 1.27
C ASN A 85 7.65 3.49 0.54
N GLY A 86 8.73 4.29 0.45
CA GLY A 86 9.93 3.96 -0.30
C GLY A 86 10.70 5.17 -0.85
N PRO A 87 11.82 4.97 -1.56
CA PRO A 87 12.69 6.05 -2.05
C PRO A 87 12.20 6.67 -3.37
N TYR A 88 10.90 6.57 -3.70
CA TYR A 88 10.33 7.03 -4.97
C TYR A 88 9.17 7.99 -4.74
N ASN A 89 9.19 9.14 -5.39
CA ASN A 89 8.07 10.08 -5.32
C ASN A 89 6.82 9.47 -5.96
N THR A 90 5.71 9.39 -5.21
CA THR A 90 4.46 8.74 -5.63
C THR A 90 3.84 9.36 -6.88
N LEU A 91 4.01 10.67 -7.11
CA LEU A 91 3.44 11.36 -8.27
C LEU A 91 4.28 11.18 -9.55
N SER A 92 5.59 11.31 -9.43
CA SER A 92 6.51 11.26 -10.59
C SER A 92 7.09 9.87 -10.86
N SER A 93 6.92 8.93 -9.93
CA SER A 93 7.54 7.60 -9.94
C SER A 93 9.08 7.62 -9.95
N ARG A 94 9.71 8.78 -9.72
CA ARG A 94 11.17 8.95 -9.76
C ARG A 94 11.79 8.74 -8.39
N LYS A 95 12.95 8.10 -8.38
CA LYS A 95 13.79 7.97 -7.20
C LYS A 95 14.25 9.34 -6.69
N PHE A 96 14.24 9.52 -5.37
CA PHE A 96 14.90 10.62 -4.67
C PHE A 96 16.01 10.05 -3.77
N VAL A 97 17.05 10.85 -3.55
CA VAL A 97 18.30 10.43 -2.88
C VAL A 97 18.54 11.25 -1.62
N LEU A 98 19.36 10.73 -0.71
CA LEU A 98 19.78 11.43 0.51
C LEU A 98 20.54 12.73 0.15
N GLY A 99 20.27 13.79 0.89
CA GLY A 99 20.87 15.13 0.69
C GLY A 99 22.26 15.31 1.30
N VAL A 100 22.79 14.27 1.96
CA VAL A 100 24.13 14.25 2.57
C VAL A 100 25.11 13.51 1.66
N ASN A 101 26.42 13.68 1.87
CA ASN A 101 27.39 12.81 1.21
C ASN A 101 27.43 11.42 1.89
N SER A 102 27.91 10.41 1.16
CA SER A 102 27.94 9.03 1.62
C SER A 102 28.88 8.82 2.82
N ASP A 103 29.99 9.56 2.91
CA ASP A 103 30.93 9.49 4.03
C ASP A 103 30.28 9.94 5.36
N ASP A 104 29.57 11.07 5.35
CA ASP A 104 28.85 11.60 6.52
C ASP A 104 27.71 10.68 6.95
N PHE A 105 26.98 10.09 5.99
CA PHE A 105 25.98 9.06 6.28
C PHE A 105 26.62 7.82 6.90
N GLY A 106 27.74 7.35 6.37
CA GLY A 106 28.50 6.24 6.96
C GLY A 106 28.95 6.52 8.39
N ILE A 107 29.42 7.74 8.68
CA ILE A 107 29.75 8.19 10.04
C ILE A 107 28.52 8.18 10.95
N ALA A 108 27.38 8.65 10.46
CA ALA A 108 26.11 8.63 11.20
C ALA A 108 25.68 7.20 11.58
N VAL A 109 25.72 6.28 10.61
CA VAL A 109 25.43 4.83 10.82
C VAL A 109 26.41 4.23 11.84
N MET A 110 27.71 4.49 11.71
CA MET A 110 28.71 4.02 12.68
C MET A 110 28.50 4.57 14.09
N ASN A 111 28.08 5.84 14.22
CA ASN A 111 27.80 6.43 15.52
C ASN A 111 26.51 5.87 16.13
N ALA A 112 25.46 5.65 15.33
CA ALA A 112 24.26 4.96 15.76
C ALA A 112 24.57 3.52 16.25
N ALA A 113 25.41 2.77 15.53
CA ALA A 113 25.85 1.43 15.95
C ALA A 113 26.53 1.45 17.33
N LYS A 114 27.40 2.43 17.59
CA LYS A 114 28.04 2.61 18.92
C LYS A 114 27.03 2.87 20.03
N HIS A 115 25.89 3.46 19.69
CA HIS A 115 24.80 3.77 20.62
C HIS A 115 23.73 2.68 20.69
N GLY A 116 23.99 1.50 20.12
CA GLY A 116 23.15 0.32 20.26
C GLY A 116 22.22 0.03 19.08
N ALA A 117 22.35 0.76 17.97
CA ALA A 117 21.59 0.50 16.77
C ALA A 117 21.86 -0.91 16.21
N VAL A 118 20.80 -1.56 15.71
CA VAL A 118 20.88 -2.90 15.10
C VAL A 118 20.49 -2.81 13.63
N PHE A 119 21.47 -2.99 12.74
CA PHE A 119 21.27 -2.82 11.31
C PHE A 119 20.92 -4.12 10.57
N PRO A 120 20.20 -4.05 9.43
CA PRO A 120 19.77 -5.20 8.64
C PRO A 120 20.92 -5.77 7.79
N LEU A 121 21.90 -6.38 8.47
CA LEU A 121 23.03 -7.05 7.86
C LEU A 121 22.58 -8.36 7.19
N GLU A 122 23.11 -8.64 6.00
CA GLU A 122 23.01 -9.97 5.37
C GLU A 122 23.91 -11.00 6.08
N GLU A 123 23.79 -12.28 5.71
CA GLU A 123 24.61 -13.35 6.28
C GLU A 123 26.11 -13.07 6.03
N ASP A 124 26.91 -13.12 7.10
CA ASP A 124 28.33 -12.79 7.12
C ASP A 124 28.68 -11.35 6.66
N GLU A 125 27.71 -10.44 6.62
CA GLU A 125 27.92 -9.03 6.26
C GLU A 125 28.35 -8.19 7.47
N ASP A 126 29.38 -7.36 7.31
CA ASP A 126 29.73 -6.32 8.28
C ASP A 126 29.14 -4.95 7.90
N LEU A 127 29.19 -3.99 8.82
CA LEU A 127 28.58 -2.68 8.60
C LEU A 127 29.19 -1.91 7.41
N ALA A 128 30.48 -2.10 7.16
CA ALA A 128 31.15 -1.46 6.02
C ALA A 128 30.67 -2.05 4.69
N THR A 129 30.46 -3.37 4.65
CA THR A 129 29.93 -4.08 3.49
C THR A 129 28.48 -3.70 3.22
N MET A 130 27.65 -3.61 4.27
CA MET A 130 26.27 -3.11 4.16
C MET A 130 26.21 -1.69 3.58
N LEU A 131 27.03 -0.77 4.10
CA LEU A 131 27.11 0.59 3.59
C LEU A 131 27.52 0.64 2.11
N ALA A 132 28.45 -0.22 1.69
CA ALA A 132 28.86 -0.29 0.29
C ALA A 132 27.77 -0.88 -0.62
N ARG A 133 27.05 -1.92 -0.17
CA ARG A 133 25.92 -2.53 -0.90
C ARG A 133 24.76 -1.54 -1.05
N MET A 134 24.46 -0.78 -0.01
CA MET A 134 23.31 0.13 0.02
C MET A 134 23.61 1.54 -0.53
N GLU A 135 24.87 1.87 -0.80
CA GLU A 135 25.26 3.18 -1.35
C GLU A 135 24.43 3.60 -2.58
N PRO A 136 24.31 2.78 -3.65
CA PRO A 136 23.54 3.18 -4.83
C PRO A 136 22.04 3.35 -4.52
N LEU A 137 21.52 2.64 -3.51
CA LEU A 137 20.13 2.75 -3.08
C LEU A 137 19.82 4.14 -2.52
N PHE A 138 20.76 4.70 -1.77
CA PHE A 138 20.59 6.00 -1.12
C PHE A 138 21.08 7.18 -1.95
N PHE A 139 22.08 7.00 -2.81
CA PHE A 139 22.83 8.13 -3.39
C PHE A 139 22.86 8.16 -4.93
N ASP A 140 22.60 7.06 -5.64
CA ASP A 140 22.57 7.07 -7.11
C ASP A 140 21.13 7.28 -7.64
N PRO A 141 20.81 8.45 -8.22
CA PRO A 141 19.50 8.69 -8.81
C PRO A 141 19.26 7.93 -10.13
N ASN A 142 20.31 7.33 -10.72
CA ASN A 142 20.21 6.53 -11.95
C ASN A 142 20.11 5.03 -11.67
N PHE A 143 20.54 4.57 -10.50
CA PHE A 143 20.27 3.22 -10.02
C PHE A 143 18.78 3.07 -9.73
N ASP A 144 18.12 2.11 -10.37
CA ASP A 144 16.69 1.83 -10.23
C ASP A 144 15.83 3.09 -10.32
N ARG A 145 16.07 3.93 -11.31
CA ARG A 145 15.59 5.32 -11.37
C ARG A 145 14.06 5.51 -11.30
N ILE A 146 13.27 4.50 -11.69
CA ILE A 146 11.82 4.62 -11.84
C ILE A 146 11.12 3.37 -11.31
N ILE A 147 10.14 3.56 -10.42
CA ILE A 147 9.43 2.45 -9.78
C ILE A 147 8.51 1.71 -10.75
N THR A 148 7.80 2.44 -11.61
CA THR A 148 6.90 1.87 -12.62
C THR A 148 7.09 2.60 -13.95
N ASN A 149 7.54 1.89 -14.97
CA ASN A 149 7.87 2.43 -16.28
C ASN A 149 7.02 1.81 -17.39
N LYS A 150 5.90 2.47 -17.71
CA LYS A 150 4.95 2.04 -18.76
C LYS A 150 5.41 2.39 -20.18
N THR A 151 6.46 3.21 -20.32
CA THR A 151 6.98 3.70 -21.60
C THR A 151 8.51 3.75 -21.57
N PRO A 152 9.16 2.57 -21.56
CA PRO A 152 10.61 2.47 -21.63
C PRO A 152 11.12 3.05 -22.95
N ARG A 153 12.45 3.24 -23.03
CA ARG A 153 13.10 3.66 -24.29
C ARG A 153 12.91 2.57 -25.34
N ALA A 154 13.08 2.92 -26.62
CA ALA A 154 12.97 1.95 -27.71
C ALA A 154 13.88 0.73 -27.47
N GLY A 155 13.27 -0.46 -27.43
CA GLY A 155 13.96 -1.72 -27.15
C GLY A 155 14.06 -2.10 -25.67
N GLY A 156 13.60 -1.25 -24.74
CA GLY A 156 13.46 -1.58 -23.33
C GLY A 156 12.19 -2.38 -23.04
N ASP A 157 12.15 -3.02 -21.87
CA ASP A 157 11.06 -3.87 -21.42
C ASP A 157 10.36 -3.22 -20.22
N ILE A 158 9.03 -3.19 -20.20
CA ILE A 158 8.28 -2.48 -19.15
C ILE A 158 8.47 -3.11 -17.76
N LEU A 159 8.79 -4.40 -17.68
CA LEU A 159 9.00 -5.11 -16.41
C LEU A 159 10.44 -4.93 -15.94
N LEU A 160 11.41 -5.18 -16.82
CA LEU A 160 12.84 -5.03 -16.48
C LEU A 160 13.25 -3.57 -16.25
N ASP A 161 12.57 -2.60 -16.88
CA ASP A 161 12.84 -1.17 -16.68
C ASP A 161 12.00 -0.55 -15.53
N SER A 162 11.27 -1.36 -14.75
CA SER A 162 10.52 -0.94 -13.56
C SER A 162 11.18 -1.50 -12.30
N ALA A 163 11.41 -0.65 -11.30
CA ALA A 163 12.05 -1.07 -10.05
C ALA A 163 11.08 -1.69 -9.02
N ASN A 164 9.77 -1.67 -9.25
CA ASN A 164 8.83 -2.28 -8.31
C ASN A 164 9.04 -3.79 -8.14
N ASN A 165 8.69 -4.30 -6.98
CA ASN A 165 8.98 -5.67 -6.57
C ASN A 165 7.90 -6.68 -6.99
N LEU A 166 7.17 -6.39 -8.07
CA LEU A 166 6.10 -7.27 -8.56
C LEU A 166 6.63 -8.38 -9.48
N TYR A 167 7.81 -8.16 -10.06
CA TYR A 167 8.49 -9.06 -10.98
C TYR A 167 9.98 -9.12 -10.65
N ASP A 168 10.61 -10.28 -10.83
CA ASP A 168 12.07 -10.44 -10.65
C ASP A 168 12.68 -11.24 -11.80
N GLY A 169 13.56 -10.61 -12.57
CA GLY A 169 14.20 -11.24 -13.74
C GLY A 169 13.22 -11.66 -14.85
N VAL A 170 12.01 -11.09 -14.88
CA VAL A 170 10.96 -11.40 -15.86
C VAL A 170 10.85 -10.29 -16.90
N SER A 171 10.79 -10.68 -18.17
CA SER A 171 10.48 -9.80 -19.31
C SER A 171 9.07 -10.05 -19.86
N MET A 172 8.54 -9.11 -20.64
CA MET A 172 7.29 -9.30 -21.37
C MET A 172 7.35 -10.46 -22.37
N SER A 173 8.55 -10.79 -22.89
CA SER A 173 8.71 -11.93 -23.79
C SER A 173 8.54 -13.28 -23.09
N ASP A 174 8.91 -13.39 -21.82
CA ASP A 174 8.77 -14.64 -21.05
C ASP A 174 7.30 -15.01 -20.84
N LEU A 175 6.41 -14.00 -20.85
CA LEU A 175 4.99 -14.15 -20.53
C LEU A 175 4.11 -14.59 -21.71
N GLN A 176 4.63 -14.66 -22.93
CA GLN A 176 3.82 -14.95 -24.13
C GLN A 176 3.05 -16.28 -24.07
N THR A 177 3.59 -17.25 -23.32
CA THR A 177 3.00 -18.59 -23.18
C THR A 177 2.79 -18.99 -21.71
N PHE A 178 3.05 -18.07 -20.79
CA PHE A 178 2.90 -18.33 -19.36
C PHE A 178 1.43 -18.23 -18.96
N ASP A 179 0.91 -19.28 -18.34
CA ASP A 179 -0.43 -19.29 -17.75
C ASP A 179 -0.32 -18.80 -16.30
N GLU A 180 -0.57 -17.51 -16.11
CA GLU A 180 -0.49 -16.84 -14.82
C GLU A 180 -1.75 -17.15 -13.98
N ARG A 181 -1.59 -17.97 -12.93
CA ARG A 181 -2.72 -18.48 -12.14
C ARG A 181 -3.15 -17.54 -11.02
N TYR A 182 -2.23 -16.73 -10.52
CA TYR A 182 -2.40 -15.78 -9.43
C TYR A 182 -2.02 -14.36 -9.88
N PRO A 183 -2.69 -13.81 -10.91
CA PRO A 183 -2.31 -12.54 -11.52
C PRO A 183 -2.30 -11.38 -10.52
N LEU A 184 -3.30 -11.31 -9.64
CA LEU A 184 -3.48 -10.20 -8.71
C LEU A 184 -2.57 -10.31 -7.47
N ASN A 185 -2.40 -11.50 -6.92
CA ASN A 185 -1.81 -11.73 -5.60
C ASN A 185 -0.59 -12.66 -5.63
N SER A 186 0.36 -12.40 -6.53
CA SER A 186 1.67 -13.07 -6.51
C SER A 186 2.77 -12.16 -7.06
N ARG A 187 4.00 -12.32 -6.58
CA ARG A 187 5.20 -11.84 -7.28
C ARG A 187 5.60 -12.88 -8.31
N LEU A 188 5.95 -12.46 -9.52
CA LEU A 188 6.38 -13.39 -10.56
C LEU A 188 7.90 -13.32 -10.72
N VAL A 189 8.57 -14.45 -10.47
CA VAL A 189 10.04 -14.52 -10.50
C VAL A 189 10.53 -15.47 -11.59
N ASN A 190 11.67 -15.16 -12.19
CA ASN A 190 12.40 -16.04 -13.08
C ASN A 190 13.50 -16.78 -12.31
N ASP A 191 13.18 -17.95 -11.79
CA ASP A 191 14.14 -18.82 -11.11
C ASP A 191 14.87 -19.69 -12.15
N ASN A 192 16.03 -19.22 -12.59
CA ASN A 192 16.94 -19.96 -13.48
C ASN A 192 16.27 -20.45 -14.78
N GLY A 193 15.43 -19.62 -15.39
CA GLY A 193 14.69 -19.93 -16.61
C GLY A 193 13.31 -20.56 -16.38
N THR A 194 12.89 -20.73 -15.13
CA THR A 194 11.55 -21.19 -14.77
C THR A 194 10.77 -20.05 -14.12
N LEU A 195 9.61 -19.71 -14.70
CA LEU A 195 8.72 -18.73 -14.11
C LEU A 195 7.94 -19.33 -12.92
N VAL A 196 7.98 -18.67 -11.77
CA VAL A 196 7.34 -19.09 -10.52
C VAL A 196 6.50 -17.97 -9.94
N GLU A 197 5.24 -18.26 -9.63
CA GLU A 197 4.37 -17.34 -8.87
C GLU A 197 4.59 -17.54 -7.37
N GLN A 198 5.21 -16.55 -6.73
CA GLN A 198 5.32 -16.44 -5.28
C GLN A 198 4.01 -15.83 -4.73
N VAL A 199 3.04 -16.71 -4.47
CA VAL A 199 1.69 -16.30 -4.06
C VAL A 199 1.68 -15.61 -2.70
N TYR A 200 0.97 -14.50 -2.60
CA TYR A 200 0.74 -13.76 -1.37
C TYR A 200 -0.37 -14.44 -0.56
N LYS A 201 0.03 -15.20 0.47
CA LYS A 201 -0.89 -15.96 1.33
C LYS A 201 -0.21 -16.42 2.62
N VAL A 202 -1.01 -16.94 3.55
CA VAL A 202 -0.50 -17.68 4.72
C VAL A 202 0.43 -18.81 4.26
N GLY A 203 1.65 -18.83 4.81
CA GLY A 203 2.70 -19.80 4.45
C GLY A 203 3.31 -19.61 3.04
N GLY A 204 2.97 -18.53 2.34
CA GLY A 204 3.59 -18.10 1.09
C GLY A 204 4.40 -16.81 1.28
N MET A 205 4.54 -16.04 0.21
CA MET A 205 5.14 -14.70 0.30
C MET A 205 4.25 -13.80 1.16
N TYR A 206 4.86 -12.96 2.00
CA TYR A 206 4.19 -12.15 3.03
C TYR A 206 3.41 -12.95 4.09
N GLY A 207 3.70 -14.25 4.25
CA GLY A 207 2.93 -15.13 5.11
C GLY A 207 2.86 -14.71 6.58
N GLU A 208 3.89 -14.03 7.10
CA GLU A 208 3.91 -13.50 8.47
C GLU A 208 2.88 -12.38 8.64
N GLN A 209 2.98 -11.33 7.82
CA GLN A 209 2.06 -10.19 7.83
C GLN A 209 0.61 -10.64 7.57
N ILE A 210 0.41 -11.53 6.61
CA ILE A 210 -0.93 -12.08 6.27
C ILE A 210 -1.50 -12.90 7.43
N THR A 211 -0.67 -13.62 8.18
CA THR A 211 -1.13 -14.37 9.37
C THR A 211 -1.65 -13.41 10.45
N GLU A 212 -0.95 -12.31 10.70
CA GLU A 212 -1.41 -11.28 11.65
C GLU A 212 -2.68 -10.57 11.17
N ILE A 213 -2.77 -10.25 9.87
CA ILE A 213 -4.01 -9.74 9.23
C ILE A 213 -5.17 -10.69 9.54
N VAL A 214 -5.01 -11.98 9.21
CA VAL A 214 -6.05 -13.00 9.41
C VAL A 214 -6.47 -13.10 10.88
N GLY A 215 -5.53 -13.10 11.82
CA GLY A 215 -5.84 -13.17 13.25
C GLY A 215 -6.73 -12.01 13.72
N HIS A 216 -6.49 -10.81 13.20
CA HIS A 216 -7.32 -9.64 13.50
C HIS A 216 -8.69 -9.68 12.79
N LEU A 217 -8.76 -10.14 11.54
CA LEU A 217 -10.03 -10.35 10.85
C LEU A 217 -10.91 -11.39 11.56
N GLU A 218 -10.32 -12.48 12.06
CA GLU A 218 -11.02 -13.48 12.87
C GLU A 218 -11.56 -12.88 14.18
N ALA A 219 -10.74 -12.08 14.87
CA ALA A 219 -11.13 -11.38 16.08
C ALA A 219 -12.23 -10.32 15.86
N ALA A 220 -12.36 -9.79 14.64
CA ALA A 220 -13.40 -8.83 14.26
C ALA A 220 -14.79 -9.48 14.11
N ILE A 221 -14.86 -10.73 13.63
CA ILE A 221 -16.13 -11.42 13.27
C ILE A 221 -17.20 -11.40 14.39
N PRO A 222 -16.89 -11.64 15.68
CA PRO A 222 -17.90 -11.60 16.74
C PRO A 222 -18.62 -10.24 16.89
N PHE A 223 -17.99 -9.16 16.41
CA PHE A 223 -18.52 -7.80 16.47
C PHE A 223 -19.12 -7.34 15.14
N ALA A 224 -18.87 -8.06 14.04
CA ALA A 224 -19.43 -7.79 12.73
C ALA A 224 -20.94 -8.07 12.67
N SER A 225 -21.64 -7.40 11.75
CA SER A 225 -22.97 -7.81 11.31
C SER A 225 -22.88 -9.20 10.66
N GLN A 226 -24.03 -9.85 10.43
CA GLN A 226 -24.03 -11.11 9.68
C GLN A 226 -23.40 -10.97 8.27
N PRO A 227 -23.84 -10.04 7.40
CA PRO A 227 -23.27 -9.93 6.04
C PRO A 227 -21.77 -9.56 6.06
N MET A 228 -21.35 -8.64 6.93
CA MET A 228 -19.92 -8.34 7.07
C MET A 228 -19.14 -9.57 7.55
N GLY A 229 -19.66 -10.32 8.52
CA GLY A 229 -19.00 -11.55 8.98
C GLY A 229 -18.89 -12.61 7.88
N GLU A 230 -19.82 -12.66 6.92
CA GLU A 230 -19.72 -13.51 5.73
C GLU A 230 -18.59 -13.04 4.80
N ALA A 231 -18.51 -11.74 4.52
CA ALA A 231 -17.42 -11.14 3.75
C ALA A 231 -16.05 -11.38 4.40
N LEU A 232 -15.89 -11.09 5.70
CA LEU A 232 -14.63 -11.28 6.43
C LEU A 232 -14.15 -12.74 6.39
N ARG A 233 -15.05 -13.73 6.51
CA ARG A 233 -14.68 -15.15 6.40
C ARG A 233 -14.21 -15.51 4.99
N ALA A 234 -14.84 -14.97 3.96
CA ALA A 234 -14.41 -15.17 2.58
C ALA A 234 -13.03 -14.51 2.32
N LEU A 235 -12.80 -13.32 2.88
CA LEU A 235 -11.51 -12.63 2.82
C LEU A 235 -10.40 -13.44 3.49
N ILE A 236 -10.65 -13.95 4.71
CA ILE A 236 -9.72 -14.84 5.42
C ILE A 236 -9.39 -16.07 4.57
N LEU A 237 -10.39 -16.67 3.90
CA LEU A 237 -10.17 -17.82 3.04
C LEU A 237 -9.31 -17.47 1.82
N TRP A 238 -9.49 -16.29 1.23
CA TRP A 238 -8.61 -15.80 0.17
C TRP A 238 -7.18 -15.62 0.66
N TYR A 239 -6.96 -14.94 1.80
CA TYR A 239 -5.63 -14.80 2.40
C TYR A 239 -4.97 -16.14 2.77
N THR A 240 -5.75 -17.13 3.18
CA THR A 240 -5.23 -18.44 3.55
C THR A 240 -4.83 -19.26 2.31
N THR A 241 -5.60 -19.18 1.23
CA THR A 241 -5.43 -20.07 0.07
C THR A 241 -4.69 -19.43 -1.10
N GLY A 242 -4.80 -18.11 -1.24
CA GLY A 242 -4.42 -17.32 -2.40
C GLY A 242 -5.32 -17.49 -3.62
N ASP A 243 -6.39 -18.29 -3.57
CA ASP A 243 -7.20 -18.64 -4.75
C ASP A 243 -8.15 -17.50 -5.17
N ASP A 244 -8.12 -17.11 -6.45
CA ASP A 244 -8.97 -16.07 -7.03
C ASP A 244 -10.47 -16.37 -6.89
N ALA A 245 -10.87 -17.64 -6.84
CA ALA A 245 -12.26 -17.99 -6.57
C ALA A 245 -12.73 -17.51 -5.20
N ASN A 246 -11.84 -17.51 -4.20
CA ASN A 246 -12.15 -17.02 -2.84
C ASN A 246 -12.15 -15.49 -2.80
N ARG A 247 -11.29 -14.82 -3.58
CA ARG A 247 -11.38 -13.36 -3.79
C ARG A 247 -12.73 -12.97 -4.37
N ARG A 248 -13.17 -13.63 -5.45
CA ARG A 248 -14.49 -13.35 -6.04
C ARG A 248 -15.63 -13.60 -5.06
N ALA A 249 -15.54 -14.64 -4.23
CA ALA A 249 -16.52 -14.90 -3.19
C ALA A 249 -16.55 -13.78 -2.14
N TYR A 250 -15.39 -13.25 -1.75
CA TYR A 250 -15.28 -12.05 -0.91
C TYR A 250 -15.92 -10.84 -1.58
N ASP A 251 -15.55 -10.51 -2.81
CA ASP A 251 -16.09 -9.33 -3.52
C ASP A 251 -17.62 -9.38 -3.63
N ILE A 252 -18.18 -10.56 -3.93
CA ILE A 252 -19.64 -10.77 -4.00
C ILE A 252 -20.29 -10.54 -2.63
N ALA A 253 -19.70 -11.09 -1.56
CA ALA A 253 -20.22 -10.94 -0.20
C ALA A 253 -20.11 -9.49 0.29
N TRP A 254 -19.01 -8.81 -0.02
CA TRP A 254 -18.76 -7.41 0.32
C TRP A 254 -19.75 -6.47 -0.36
N VAL A 255 -19.93 -6.58 -1.69
CA VAL A 255 -20.91 -5.75 -2.42
C VAL A 255 -22.36 -6.03 -1.99
N ALA A 256 -22.65 -7.25 -1.53
CA ALA A 256 -23.98 -7.59 -1.02
C ALA A 256 -24.28 -6.96 0.36
N ASP A 257 -23.25 -6.53 1.11
CA ASP A 257 -23.43 -5.85 2.39
C ASP A 257 -23.74 -4.36 2.18
N THR A 258 -25.03 -4.04 2.06
CA THR A 258 -25.49 -2.65 1.94
C THR A 258 -25.97 -2.06 3.26
N ALA A 259 -25.79 -2.76 4.39
CA ALA A 259 -26.44 -2.44 5.66
C ALA A 259 -25.47 -2.17 6.82
N SER A 260 -24.23 -2.65 6.74
CA SER A 260 -23.24 -2.41 7.79
C SER A 260 -22.82 -0.94 7.85
N PRO A 261 -22.81 -0.32 9.06
CA PRO A 261 -22.38 1.06 9.22
C PRO A 261 -20.86 1.23 9.29
N VAL A 262 -20.13 0.14 9.53
CA VAL A 262 -18.66 0.05 9.47
C VAL A 262 -18.34 -0.79 8.26
N ASP A 263 -17.26 -0.47 7.56
CA ASP A 263 -16.78 -1.22 6.41
C ASP A 263 -15.24 -1.14 6.30
N THR A 264 -14.66 -1.99 5.47
CA THR A 264 -13.22 -2.09 5.27
C THR A 264 -12.87 -2.56 3.86
N ILE A 265 -11.76 -2.04 3.35
CA ILE A 265 -11.00 -2.63 2.25
C ILE A 265 -9.73 -3.18 2.87
N ASN A 266 -9.37 -4.44 2.59
CA ASN A 266 -8.14 -5.04 3.11
C ASN A 266 -7.70 -6.16 2.17
N GLY A 267 -6.75 -5.90 1.27
CA GLY A 267 -6.39 -6.86 0.23
C GLY A 267 -5.50 -6.28 -0.86
N PHE A 268 -5.29 -7.09 -1.91
CA PHE A 268 -4.60 -6.68 -3.13
C PHE A 268 -5.62 -6.15 -4.13
N ILE A 269 -5.68 -4.84 -4.36
CA ILE A 269 -6.81 -4.18 -5.03
C ILE A 269 -6.37 -3.47 -6.30
N GLU A 270 -5.66 -2.35 -6.16
CA GLU A 270 -5.35 -1.46 -7.26
C GLU A 270 -4.12 -1.92 -8.03
N VAL A 271 -4.15 -1.79 -9.37
CA VAL A 271 -3.09 -2.32 -10.26
C VAL A 271 -2.22 -1.23 -10.86
N TYR A 272 -2.24 -0.01 -10.31
CA TYR A 272 -1.56 1.14 -10.90
C TYR A 272 -0.04 1.02 -10.90
N MET A 273 0.51 0.40 -9.84
CA MET A 273 1.94 0.17 -9.66
C MET A 273 2.50 -0.86 -10.65
N ASP A 274 1.67 -1.76 -11.18
CA ASP A 274 2.08 -2.69 -12.22
C ASP A 274 2.13 -1.99 -13.58
N ALA A 275 3.24 -2.14 -14.29
CA ALA A 275 3.37 -1.65 -15.66
C ALA A 275 2.40 -2.36 -16.63
N ARG A 276 2.04 -3.62 -16.35
CA ARG A 276 1.02 -4.39 -17.08
C ARG A 276 -0.41 -4.10 -16.62
N GLY A 277 -0.59 -3.56 -15.41
CA GLY A 277 -1.91 -3.38 -14.80
C GLY A 277 -2.59 -4.68 -14.40
N ILE A 278 -1.84 -5.65 -13.86
CA ILE A 278 -2.33 -6.99 -13.51
C ILE A 278 -2.19 -7.28 -12.01
N LYS A 279 -1.03 -6.95 -11.42
CA LYS A 279 -0.67 -7.22 -10.02
C LYS A 279 -1.30 -6.17 -9.11
N GLY A 280 -1.95 -6.61 -8.03
CA GLY A 280 -2.59 -5.75 -7.06
C GLY A 280 -1.61 -5.27 -5.99
N SER A 281 -1.57 -3.96 -5.78
CA SER A 281 -0.99 -3.35 -4.59
C SER A 281 -1.81 -3.72 -3.35
N TRP A 282 -1.15 -4.00 -2.25
CA TRP A 282 -1.82 -4.20 -0.97
C TRP A 282 -2.30 -2.85 -0.40
N GLU A 283 -3.55 -2.79 0.04
CA GLU A 283 -4.12 -1.64 0.73
C GLU A 283 -5.06 -2.06 1.86
N GLY A 284 -5.19 -1.16 2.85
CA GLY A 284 -6.01 -1.32 4.03
C GLY A 284 -6.71 -0.02 4.39
N LEU A 285 -8.03 -0.02 4.34
CA LEU A 285 -8.90 1.11 4.66
C LEU A 285 -9.95 0.64 5.68
N VAL A 286 -10.18 1.43 6.73
CA VAL A 286 -11.28 1.20 7.67
C VAL A 286 -12.07 2.48 7.82
N PHE A 287 -13.39 2.38 7.66
CA PHE A 287 -14.25 3.54 7.67
C PHE A 287 -15.63 3.19 8.23
N TYR A 288 -16.39 4.23 8.54
CA TYR A 288 -17.79 4.11 8.89
C TYR A 288 -18.64 5.13 8.13
N VAL A 289 -19.92 4.83 7.94
CA VAL A 289 -20.86 5.69 7.24
C VAL A 289 -21.07 6.98 8.04
N ASN A 290 -20.86 8.11 7.37
CA ASN A 290 -21.23 9.42 7.88
C ASN A 290 -22.70 9.69 7.52
N GLU A 291 -23.60 9.43 8.46
CA GLU A 291 -25.06 9.55 8.25
C GLU A 291 -25.49 10.97 7.85
N GLU A 292 -24.88 12.00 8.44
CA GLU A 292 -25.21 13.41 8.16
C GLU A 292 -24.88 13.78 6.71
N LYS A 293 -23.63 13.56 6.30
CA LYS A 293 -23.20 13.83 4.92
C LYS A 293 -23.90 12.92 3.91
N THR A 294 -24.21 11.68 4.29
CA THR A 294 -24.95 10.74 3.43
C THR A 294 -26.36 11.26 3.16
N GLU A 295 -27.06 11.80 4.16
CA GLU A 295 -28.37 12.42 3.97
C GLU A 295 -28.32 13.62 3.02
N ASP A 296 -27.28 14.46 3.11
CA ASP A 296 -27.09 15.57 2.17
C ASP A 296 -26.85 15.09 0.72
N ILE A 297 -26.06 14.04 0.53
CA ILE A 297 -25.85 13.42 -0.79
C ILE A 297 -27.17 12.82 -1.32
N ARG A 298 -27.97 12.17 -0.47
CA ARG A 298 -29.28 11.61 -0.87
C ARG A 298 -30.23 12.70 -1.35
N ARG A 299 -30.25 13.87 -0.70
CA ARG A 299 -31.05 15.02 -1.16
C ARG A 299 -30.62 15.50 -2.53
N LEU A 300 -29.31 15.54 -2.80
CA LEU A 300 -28.80 15.86 -4.14
C LEU A 300 -29.21 14.81 -5.18
N ALA A 301 -29.15 13.52 -4.82
CA ALA A 301 -29.49 12.42 -5.71
C ALA A 301 -30.98 12.41 -6.11
N ILE A 302 -31.88 12.86 -5.23
CA ILE A 302 -33.31 13.01 -5.56
C ILE A 302 -33.53 14.02 -6.69
N GLU A 303 -32.67 15.03 -6.80
CA GLU A 303 -32.71 16.06 -7.84
C GLU A 303 -31.92 15.69 -9.11
N ALA A 304 -31.49 14.43 -9.27
CA ALA A 304 -30.63 14.02 -10.40
C ALA A 304 -31.23 14.37 -11.78
N GLN A 305 -32.54 14.19 -11.96
CA GLN A 305 -33.21 14.57 -13.22
C GLN A 305 -33.18 16.08 -13.46
N TYR A 306 -33.34 16.89 -12.41
CA TYR A 306 -33.28 18.35 -12.51
C TYR A 306 -31.93 18.82 -13.07
N PHE A 307 -30.84 18.17 -12.67
CA PHE A 307 -29.49 18.46 -13.17
C PHE A 307 -29.32 17.99 -14.61
N GLU A 308 -29.69 16.75 -14.95
CA GLU A 308 -29.60 16.20 -16.31
C GLU A 308 -30.30 17.09 -17.34
N ASP A 309 -31.52 17.55 -17.03
CA ASP A 309 -32.32 18.40 -17.91
C ASP A 309 -31.63 19.75 -18.23
N ARG A 310 -30.78 20.24 -17.30
CA ARG A 310 -30.09 21.54 -17.37
C ARG A 310 -28.65 21.44 -17.86
N MET A 311 -28.20 20.24 -18.21
CA MET A 311 -26.86 20.08 -18.77
C MET A 311 -26.74 20.82 -20.11
N PRO A 312 -25.55 21.38 -20.42
CA PRO A 312 -25.36 22.29 -21.55
C PRO A 312 -25.26 21.57 -22.92
N TRP A 313 -25.36 20.23 -22.95
CA TRP A 313 -25.36 19.47 -24.19
C TRP A 313 -26.76 19.34 -24.79
N ASP A 314 -26.82 19.02 -26.09
CA ASP A 314 -28.08 18.85 -26.82
C ASP A 314 -28.97 17.78 -26.17
N ASP A 315 -30.28 18.00 -26.24
CA ASP A 315 -31.28 17.11 -25.63
C ASP A 315 -31.19 15.66 -26.14
N ALA A 316 -30.66 15.43 -27.35
CA ALA A 316 -30.43 14.10 -27.90
C ALA A 316 -29.42 13.24 -27.11
N TYR A 317 -28.58 13.87 -26.27
CA TYR A 317 -27.62 13.18 -25.41
C TYR A 317 -28.06 13.13 -23.94
N LYS A 318 -29.19 13.77 -23.60
CA LYS A 318 -29.75 13.72 -22.24
C LYS A 318 -30.50 12.42 -22.01
N LYS A 319 -30.36 11.87 -20.82
CA LYS A 319 -31.16 10.71 -20.39
C LYS A 319 -32.58 11.16 -20.06
N ALA A 320 -33.56 10.45 -20.61
CA ALA A 320 -34.97 10.71 -20.35
C ALA A 320 -35.37 10.43 -18.89
N ASP A 321 -34.78 9.38 -18.30
CA ASP A 321 -34.98 9.01 -16.90
C ASP A 321 -33.63 8.74 -16.25
N VAL A 322 -33.27 9.55 -15.27
CA VAL A 322 -32.07 9.40 -14.45
C VAL A 322 -32.46 8.95 -13.05
N THR A 323 -31.91 7.81 -12.63
CA THR A 323 -31.92 7.42 -11.22
C THR A 323 -30.68 8.01 -10.55
N GLY A 324 -30.89 8.79 -9.50
CA GLY A 324 -29.79 9.33 -8.69
C GLY A 324 -28.99 8.19 -8.06
N ILE A 325 -27.66 8.32 -8.11
CA ILE A 325 -26.76 7.37 -7.44
C ILE A 325 -26.75 7.74 -5.96
N THR A 326 -27.20 6.81 -5.11
CA THR A 326 -27.06 6.95 -3.66
C THR A 326 -25.68 6.42 -3.28
N ALA A 327 -24.77 7.33 -2.95
CA ALA A 327 -23.47 7.01 -2.38
C ALA A 327 -23.50 7.32 -0.88
N ASN A 328 -22.89 6.46 -0.08
CA ASN A 328 -22.64 6.77 1.32
C ASN A 328 -21.43 7.70 1.40
N ALA A 329 -21.57 8.79 2.15
CA ALA A 329 -20.40 9.49 2.65
C ALA A 329 -19.79 8.65 3.77
N ILE A 330 -18.46 8.60 3.82
CA ILE A 330 -17.73 7.83 4.82
C ILE A 330 -16.78 8.73 5.58
N ASP A 331 -16.55 8.42 6.85
CA ASP A 331 -15.44 8.96 7.62
C ASP A 331 -14.38 7.86 7.77
N VAL A 332 -13.17 8.16 7.32
CA VAL A 332 -12.04 7.23 7.34
C VAL A 332 -11.38 7.24 8.71
N VAL A 333 -11.11 6.06 9.27
CA VAL A 333 -10.43 5.86 10.56
C VAL A 333 -8.94 5.62 10.34
N VAL A 334 -8.56 4.84 9.33
CA VAL A 334 -7.18 4.56 8.96
C VAL A 334 -7.08 4.19 7.49
N GLU A 335 -5.97 4.60 6.86
CA GLU A 335 -5.52 4.17 5.55
C GLU A 335 -4.10 3.62 5.69
N THR A 336 -3.76 2.56 4.96
CA THR A 336 -2.45 1.92 5.00
C THR A 336 -2.19 1.23 3.65
N GLY A 337 -0.94 1.11 3.23
CA GLY A 337 -0.60 0.56 1.92
C GLY A 337 -0.84 1.57 0.81
N ASP A 338 -1.35 1.12 -0.34
CA ASP A 338 -1.56 2.02 -1.51
C ASP A 338 -2.63 3.09 -1.25
N SER A 339 -3.51 2.88 -0.27
CA SER A 339 -4.54 3.84 0.10
C SER A 339 -4.07 4.92 1.08
N GLY A 340 -2.84 4.84 1.66
CA GLY A 340 -2.43 5.66 2.81
C GLY A 340 -1.03 6.25 2.78
#